data_AF-A0A9X3ELW4-F1
#
_entry.id   AF-A0A9X3ELW4-F1
#
_cell.length_a   1.000
_cell.length_b   1.000
_cell.length_c   1.000
_cell.angle_alpha   90.00
_cell.angle_beta   90.00
_cell.angle_gamma   90.00
#
_symmetry.space_group_name_H-M   'P 1'
#
loop_
_entity.id
_entity.type
_entity.pdbx_description
1 polymer ?
#
loop_
_entity_poly.entity_id
_entity_poly.type
_entity_poly.pdbx_seq_one_letter_code
_entity_poly.pdbx_strand_id
1 'polypeptide(L)'
;MDSSRTHPLAYLLLGIVAAFALLKCSQVPRVALLEEQQNAMLDAQDDARQQAQQQHEAALLATLERFRIADPGLKDCIKDSLDFGMSGRYVPPELQGGHLENLTELRCEYRKIESLAGIQNVTGLKTLVLTRNHIIDVSPLRSLTNLKSLWLGDNPVRDLYPLWDLHNIQTLRLPNLEKMYCSDVYKVLYHACIKEVTFSGHDSHACQGSRGEFMQAKSAGYHCRNP
;
A
#
# COMPACT_ATOMS: atom_id res chain seq x y z
N MET A 1 24.87 0.76 29.56
CA MET A 1 23.49 1.07 29.96
C MET A 1 22.71 1.12 28.66
N ASP A 2 21.97 0.11 28.21
CA ASP A 2 21.18 -0.94 28.87
C ASP A 2 20.97 -2.04 27.79
N SER A 3 21.51 -3.26 27.87
CA SER A 3 21.04 -4.46 28.59
C SER A 3 19.59 -4.92 28.35
N SER A 4 19.20 -5.22 27.11
CA SER A 4 18.18 -6.26 26.85
C SER A 4 18.12 -6.70 25.38
N ARG A 5 19.13 -7.44 24.91
CA ARG A 5 18.94 -8.41 23.83
C ARG A 5 19.04 -9.80 24.44
N THR A 6 18.01 -10.19 25.18
CA THR A 6 17.84 -11.59 25.57
C THR A 6 17.56 -12.37 24.29
N HIS A 7 18.59 -13.06 23.78
CA HIS A 7 18.43 -13.99 22.67
C HIS A 7 17.36 -15.02 23.04
N PRO A 8 16.50 -15.46 22.11
CA PRO A 8 15.53 -16.53 22.36
C PRO A 8 16.18 -17.84 22.86
N LEU A 9 17.47 -18.03 22.57
CA LEU A 9 18.29 -19.14 23.10
C LEU A 9 18.59 -19.04 24.61
N ALA A 10 18.58 -17.83 25.20
CA ALA A 10 18.84 -17.64 26.63
C ALA A 10 17.66 -18.14 27.49
N TYR A 11 16.42 -17.96 27.03
CA TYR A 11 15.23 -18.54 27.65
C TYR A 11 15.20 -20.06 27.51
N LEU A 12 15.66 -20.59 26.37
CA LEU A 12 15.82 -22.02 26.15
C LEU A 12 16.81 -22.64 27.17
N LEU A 13 17.96 -22.00 27.36
CA LEU A 13 18.99 -22.45 28.31
C LEU A 13 18.53 -22.34 29.76
N LEU A 14 17.86 -21.25 30.15
CA LEU A 14 17.30 -21.08 31.50
C LEU A 14 16.19 -22.09 31.80
N GLY A 15 15.31 -22.38 30.83
CA GLY A 15 14.27 -23.40 30.96
C GLY A 15 14.84 -24.82 31.09
N ILE A 16 15.87 -25.15 30.30
CA ILE A 16 16.57 -26.45 30.38
C ILE A 16 17.28 -26.62 31.73
N VAL A 17 17.95 -25.58 32.24
CA VAL A 17 18.67 -25.62 33.51
C VAL A 17 17.72 -25.71 34.72
N ALA A 18 16.58 -25.01 34.68
CA ALA A 18 15.55 -25.12 35.72
C ALA A 18 14.88 -26.50 35.73
N ALA A 19 14.62 -27.09 34.56
CA ALA A 19 14.09 -28.44 34.43
C ALA A 19 15.05 -29.52 34.98
N PHE A 20 16.36 -29.35 34.78
CA PHE A 20 17.38 -30.25 35.35
C PHE A 20 17.49 -30.17 36.88
N ALA A 21 17.15 -29.03 37.50
CA ALA A 21 17.15 -28.88 38.94
C ALA A 21 15.96 -29.61 39.61
N LEU A 22 14.81 -29.68 38.93
CA LEU A 22 13.62 -30.43 39.38
C LEU A 22 13.76 -31.95 39.20
N LEU A 23 14.65 -32.41 38.30
CA LEU A 23 14.90 -33.82 38.01
C LEU A 23 15.41 -34.64 39.21
N LYS A 24 15.93 -34.00 40.26
CA LYS A 24 16.52 -34.70 41.40
C LYS A 24 15.54 -35.11 42.50
N CYS A 25 14.26 -34.71 42.46
CA CYS A 25 13.40 -34.86 43.64
C CYS A 25 11.97 -35.41 43.45
N SER A 26 11.49 -35.75 42.25
CA SER A 26 10.07 -36.11 42.08
C SER A 26 9.82 -37.47 41.43
N GLN A 27 9.00 -38.30 42.08
CA GLN A 27 8.40 -39.52 41.51
C GLN A 27 7.34 -39.19 40.43
N VAL A 28 7.65 -38.30 39.49
CA VAL A 28 6.75 -37.96 38.38
C VAL A 28 7.00 -39.00 37.28
N PRO A 29 5.96 -39.69 36.78
CA PRO A 29 6.12 -40.63 35.69
C PRO A 29 6.68 -39.91 34.47
N ARG A 30 7.70 -40.50 33.84
CA ARG A 30 8.49 -39.94 32.74
C ARG A 30 7.65 -39.42 31.56
N VAL A 31 6.42 -39.93 31.40
CA VAL A 31 5.44 -39.51 30.38
C VAL A 31 4.84 -38.14 30.69
N ALA A 32 4.46 -37.86 31.95
CA ALA A 32 3.87 -36.58 32.34
C ALA A 32 4.86 -35.41 32.20
N LEU A 33 6.15 -35.67 32.45
CA LEU A 33 7.21 -34.67 32.30
C LEU A 33 7.47 -34.31 30.82
N LEU A 34 7.33 -35.27 29.90
CA LEU A 34 7.48 -35.03 28.46
C LEU A 34 6.31 -34.23 27.89
N GLU A 35 5.09 -34.49 28.34
CA GLU A 35 3.90 -33.73 27.95
C GLU A 35 3.97 -32.28 28.46
N GLU A 36 4.42 -32.06 29.69
CA GLU A 36 4.60 -30.72 30.25
C GLU A 36 5.69 -29.94 29.49
N GLN A 37 6.80 -30.59 29.12
CA GLN A 37 7.83 -29.99 28.27
C GLN A 37 7.32 -29.69 26.85
N GLN A 38 6.49 -30.55 26.27
CA GLN A 38 5.89 -30.33 24.95
C GLN A 38 4.90 -29.15 24.96
N ASN A 39 4.01 -29.09 25.96
CA ASN A 39 3.05 -28.01 26.11
C ASN A 39 3.76 -26.67 26.35
N ALA A 40 4.79 -26.63 27.21
CA ALA A 40 5.59 -25.43 27.41
C ALA A 40 6.32 -24.96 26.14
N MET A 41 6.72 -25.90 25.26
CA MET A 41 7.36 -25.57 23.98
C MET A 41 6.36 -25.01 22.96
N LEU A 42 5.11 -25.51 22.96
CA LEU A 42 4.00 -24.98 22.16
C LEU A 42 3.60 -23.57 22.63
N ASP A 43 3.43 -23.37 23.93
CA ASP A 43 3.09 -22.06 24.49
C ASP A 43 4.17 -21.01 24.16
N ALA A 44 5.45 -21.37 24.27
CA ALA A 44 6.56 -20.48 23.91
C ALA A 44 6.58 -20.14 22.40
N GLN A 45 6.13 -21.05 21.53
CA GLN A 45 5.99 -20.77 20.09
C GLN A 45 4.84 -19.81 19.81
N ASP A 46 3.70 -19.98 20.49
CA ASP A 46 2.55 -19.10 20.36
C ASP A 46 2.84 -17.69 20.91
N ASP A 47 3.53 -17.57 22.05
CA ASP A 47 3.98 -16.29 22.61
C ASP A 47 4.94 -15.55 21.66
N ALA A 48 5.92 -16.27 21.10
CA ALA A 48 6.86 -15.68 20.14
C ALA A 48 6.15 -15.18 18.87
N ARG A 49 5.12 -15.93 18.41
CA ARG A 49 4.29 -15.53 17.27
C ARG A 49 3.47 -14.28 17.57
N GLN A 50 2.86 -14.19 18.76
CA GLN A 50 2.10 -13.02 19.19
C GLN A 50 2.99 -11.78 19.33
N GLN A 51 4.18 -11.92 19.92
CA GLN A 51 5.15 -10.82 20.02
C GLN A 51 5.61 -10.32 18.65
N ALA A 52 5.86 -11.22 17.70
CA ALA A 52 6.21 -10.83 16.33
C ALA A 52 5.07 -10.06 15.63
N GLN A 53 3.82 -10.50 15.81
CA GLN A 53 2.65 -9.80 15.28
C GLN A 53 2.48 -8.40 15.89
N GLN A 54 2.64 -8.26 17.20
CA GLN A 54 2.57 -6.97 17.89
C GLN A 54 3.66 -6.00 17.42
N GLN A 55 4.89 -6.49 17.26
CA GLN A 55 6.00 -5.67 16.74
C GLN A 55 5.75 -5.22 15.30
N HIS A 56 5.19 -6.10 14.46
CA HIS A 56 4.85 -5.78 13.08
C HIS A 56 3.75 -4.69 13.00
N GLU A 57 2.67 -4.84 13.75
CA GLU A 57 1.58 -3.85 13.81
C GLU A 57 2.08 -2.50 14.34
N ALA A 58 2.92 -2.51 15.38
CA ALA A 58 3.52 -1.29 15.92
C ALA A 58 4.41 -0.57 14.89
N ALA A 59 5.20 -1.30 14.11
CA ALA A 59 6.02 -0.73 13.04
C ALA A 59 5.18 -0.12 11.92
N LEU A 60 4.08 -0.80 11.55
CA LEU A 60 3.12 -0.29 10.56
C LEU A 60 2.47 1.02 11.03
N LEU A 61 1.95 1.05 12.26
CA LEU A 61 1.33 2.24 12.85
C LEU A 61 2.33 3.40 12.94
N ALA A 62 3.57 3.14 13.39
CA ALA A 62 4.61 4.16 13.44
C ALA A 62 4.91 4.75 12.05
N THR A 63 4.87 3.93 11.00
CA THR A 63 5.11 4.40 9.63
C THR A 63 3.94 5.21 9.08
N LEU A 64 2.69 4.79 9.33
CA LEU A 64 1.50 5.55 8.96
C LEU A 64 1.50 6.95 9.58
N GLU A 65 1.86 7.04 10.87
CA GLU A 65 1.98 8.31 11.58
C GLU A 65 3.15 9.16 11.07
N ARG A 66 4.32 8.56 10.80
CA ARG A 66 5.45 9.26 10.15
C ARG A 66 5.04 9.88 8.82
N PHE A 67 4.25 9.17 8.03
CA PHE A 67 3.78 9.64 6.72
C PHE A 67 2.58 10.57 6.83
N ARG A 68 2.02 10.76 8.03
CA ARG A 68 0.82 11.57 8.31
C ARG A 68 -0.40 11.11 7.53
N ILE A 69 -0.52 9.79 7.33
CA ILE A 69 -1.69 9.19 6.73
C ILE A 69 -2.75 9.14 7.82
N ALA A 70 -3.81 9.94 7.70
CA ALA A 70 -4.85 10.08 8.73
C ALA A 70 -6.20 9.47 8.31
N ASP A 71 -6.49 9.48 7.01
CA ASP A 71 -7.76 8.99 6.47
C ASP A 71 -7.95 7.49 6.79
N PRO A 72 -9.06 7.10 7.45
CA PRO A 72 -9.25 5.73 7.91
C PRO A 72 -9.36 4.74 6.75
N GLY A 73 -10.04 5.12 5.66
CA GLY A 73 -10.16 4.27 4.48
C GLY A 73 -8.82 4.03 3.80
N LEU A 74 -7.96 5.04 3.78
CA LEU A 74 -6.61 4.93 3.23
C LEU A 74 -5.69 4.12 4.16
N LYS A 75 -5.76 4.35 5.47
CA LYS A 75 -5.06 3.54 6.49
C LYS A 75 -5.39 2.06 6.32
N ASP A 76 -6.68 1.73 6.27
CA ASP A 76 -7.14 0.33 6.18
C ASP A 76 -6.72 -0.32 4.85
N CYS A 77 -6.83 0.41 3.75
CA CYS A 77 -6.36 -0.08 2.45
C CYS A 77 -4.86 -0.41 2.44
N ILE A 78 -4.04 0.46 3.04
CA ILE A 78 -2.60 0.24 3.14
C ILE A 78 -2.28 -0.96 4.03
N LYS A 79 -2.96 -1.09 5.16
CA LYS A 79 -2.84 -2.25 6.06
C LYS A 79 -3.14 -3.54 5.30
N ASP A 80 -4.32 -3.62 4.65
CA ASP A 80 -4.72 -4.79 3.88
C ASP A 80 -3.71 -5.13 2.77
N SER A 81 -3.14 -4.11 2.12
CA SER A 81 -2.14 -4.30 1.06
C SER A 81 -0.82 -4.88 1.56
N LEU A 82 -0.44 -4.54 2.79
CA LEU A 82 0.77 -5.04 3.44
C LEU A 82 0.57 -6.40 4.12
N ASP A 83 -0.63 -6.68 4.62
CA ASP A 83 -0.96 -7.92 5.32
C ASP A 83 -1.18 -9.10 4.37
N PHE A 84 -1.92 -8.88 3.28
CA PHE A 84 -2.36 -9.97 2.40
C PHE A 84 -1.59 -10.09 1.09
N GLY A 85 -0.88 -9.02 0.70
CA GLY A 85 -0.35 -8.88 -0.66
C GLY A 85 -1.49 -8.82 -1.68
N MET A 86 -1.35 -7.99 -2.70
CA MET A 86 -2.47 -7.67 -3.64
C MET A 86 -2.99 -8.85 -4.48
N SER A 87 -2.50 -10.06 -4.27
CA SER A 87 -2.94 -11.29 -4.96
C SER A 87 -3.40 -12.40 -4.01
N GLY A 88 -3.59 -12.15 -2.71
CA GLY A 88 -3.80 -13.21 -1.71
C GLY A 88 -2.61 -14.18 -1.64
N ARG A 89 -1.42 -13.70 -2.01
CA ARG A 89 -0.18 -14.46 -1.93
C ARG A 89 0.63 -13.93 -0.76
N TYR A 90 1.18 -14.87 -0.01
CA TYR A 90 2.13 -14.67 1.06
C TYR A 90 3.07 -13.46 0.80
N VAL A 91 2.97 -12.44 1.65
CA VAL A 91 3.90 -11.33 1.68
C VAL A 91 5.18 -11.82 2.37
N PRO A 92 6.35 -11.76 1.72
CA PRO A 92 7.61 -12.16 2.34
C PRO A 92 7.88 -11.36 3.63
N PRO A 93 8.46 -11.96 4.67
CA PRO A 93 8.78 -11.27 5.93
C PRO A 93 9.62 -10.00 5.76
N GLU A 94 10.40 -9.89 4.66
CA GLU A 94 11.20 -8.67 4.39
C GLU A 94 10.35 -7.45 4.00
N LEU A 95 9.10 -7.66 3.56
CA LEU A 95 8.12 -6.60 3.32
C LEU A 95 7.16 -6.41 4.50
N GLN A 96 7.18 -7.35 5.46
CA GLN A 96 6.41 -7.27 6.70
C GLN A 96 7.12 -6.34 7.69
N GLY A 97 6.92 -5.02 7.59
CA GLY A 97 7.51 -4.10 8.58
C GLY A 97 7.21 -2.61 8.41
N GLY A 98 6.11 -2.25 7.74
CA GLY A 98 5.81 -0.83 7.50
C GLY A 98 6.72 -0.18 6.45
N HIS A 99 7.30 -0.96 5.53
CA HIS A 99 8.08 -0.42 4.41
C HIS A 99 7.17 0.13 3.30
N LEU A 100 6.40 1.17 3.62
CA LEU A 100 5.60 1.92 2.65
C LEU A 100 6.43 2.34 1.42
N GLU A 101 7.70 2.65 1.61
CA GLU A 101 8.65 3.04 0.56
C GLU A 101 8.80 1.97 -0.55
N ASN A 102 8.54 0.69 -0.24
CA ASN A 102 8.62 -0.42 -1.20
C ASN A 102 7.28 -0.73 -1.89
N LEU A 103 6.20 -0.05 -1.50
CA LEU A 103 4.90 -0.30 -2.07
C LEU A 103 4.86 0.20 -3.52
N THR A 104 4.68 -0.73 -4.46
CA THR A 104 4.65 -0.42 -5.90
C THR A 104 3.24 -0.34 -6.48
N GLU A 105 2.26 -0.88 -5.76
CA GLU A 105 0.88 -0.85 -6.18
C GLU A 105 -0.03 -0.74 -4.96
N LEU A 106 -1.12 0.01 -5.10
CA LEU A 106 -2.11 0.19 -4.06
C LEU A 106 -3.50 0.23 -4.71
N ARG A 107 -4.42 -0.57 -4.18
CA ARG A 107 -5.80 -0.70 -4.67
C ARG A 107 -6.79 -0.46 -3.55
N CYS A 108 -7.36 0.74 -3.51
CA CYS A 108 -8.26 1.21 -2.46
C CYS A 108 -9.66 1.53 -2.98
N GLU A 109 -10.22 0.64 -3.79
CA GLU A 109 -11.57 0.85 -4.33
C GLU A 109 -12.62 0.72 -3.23
N TYR A 110 -13.66 1.56 -3.25
CA TYR A 110 -14.80 1.48 -2.31
C TYR A 110 -14.44 1.63 -0.82
N ARG A 111 -13.48 2.50 -0.50
CA ARG A 111 -12.96 2.67 0.87
C ARG A 111 -13.45 3.95 1.56
N LYS A 112 -14.34 4.72 0.92
CA LYS A 112 -14.82 6.03 1.42
C LYS A 112 -13.68 7.01 1.72
N ILE A 113 -12.57 6.93 0.99
CA ILE A 113 -11.42 7.81 1.18
C ILE A 113 -11.80 9.24 0.79
N GLU A 114 -11.49 10.19 1.67
CA GLU A 114 -11.71 11.63 1.44
C GLU A 114 -10.38 12.36 1.29
N SER A 115 -9.34 11.93 2.03
CA SER A 115 -8.02 12.57 2.01
C SER A 115 -6.92 11.60 1.56
N LEU A 116 -6.09 12.08 0.64
CA LEU A 116 -4.87 11.40 0.20
C LEU A 116 -3.62 11.87 0.95
N ALA A 117 -3.78 12.65 2.02
CA ALA A 117 -2.65 13.18 2.78
C ALA A 117 -1.70 12.06 3.25
N GLY A 118 -0.42 12.25 3.00
CA GLY A 118 0.65 11.32 3.33
C GLY A 118 1.04 10.37 2.20
N ILE A 119 0.19 10.19 1.18
CA ILE A 119 0.50 9.34 0.03
C ILE A 119 1.70 9.84 -0.77
N GLN A 120 1.99 11.15 -0.74
CA GLN A 120 3.12 11.78 -1.44
C GLN A 120 4.49 11.20 -1.05
N ASN A 121 4.56 10.55 0.12
CA ASN A 121 5.77 9.93 0.66
C ASN A 121 5.96 8.48 0.17
N VAL A 122 4.95 7.88 -0.47
CA VAL A 122 4.99 6.50 -0.99
C VAL A 122 5.51 6.52 -2.44
N THR A 123 6.72 7.04 -2.63
CA THR A 123 7.28 7.40 -3.95
C THR A 123 7.58 6.19 -4.86
N GLY A 124 7.55 4.97 -4.31
CA GLY A 124 7.70 3.72 -5.05
C GLY A 124 6.47 3.31 -5.88
N LEU A 125 5.32 3.97 -5.68
CA LEU A 125 4.07 3.61 -6.35
C LEU A 125 4.15 3.75 -7.88
N LYS A 126 3.76 2.69 -8.56
CA LYS A 126 3.62 2.56 -10.01
C LYS A 126 2.16 2.44 -10.42
N THR A 127 1.33 1.85 -9.57
CA THR A 127 -0.10 1.66 -9.83
C THR A 127 -0.92 2.13 -8.63
N LEU A 128 -1.88 3.02 -8.86
CA LEU A 128 -2.76 3.52 -7.82
C LEU A 128 -4.22 3.48 -8.30
N VAL A 129 -5.03 2.69 -7.61
CA VAL A 129 -6.46 2.52 -7.91
C VAL A 129 -7.29 3.05 -6.76
N LEU A 130 -8.05 4.11 -7.03
CA LEU A 130 -8.83 4.88 -6.06
C LEU A 130 -10.30 5.03 -6.49
N THR A 131 -10.76 4.17 -7.40
CA THR A 131 -12.12 4.21 -7.95
C THR A 131 -13.18 4.12 -6.84
N ARG A 132 -14.27 4.87 -6.98
CA ARG A 132 -15.43 4.84 -6.05
C ARG A 132 -15.04 5.24 -4.62
N ASN A 133 -14.46 6.42 -4.46
CA ASN A 133 -14.20 7.05 -3.16
C ASN A 133 -14.83 8.46 -3.13
N HIS A 134 -14.45 9.30 -2.16
CA HIS A 134 -14.95 10.67 -2.00
C HIS A 134 -13.81 11.69 -2.14
N ILE A 135 -12.82 11.39 -2.98
CA ILE A 135 -11.61 12.21 -3.15
C ILE A 135 -11.96 13.46 -3.95
N ILE A 136 -11.64 14.63 -3.38
CA ILE A 136 -11.81 15.93 -4.04
C ILE A 136 -10.46 16.49 -4.49
N ASP A 137 -9.45 16.37 -3.62
CA ASP A 137 -8.11 16.92 -3.82
C ASP A 137 -7.09 15.82 -4.16
N VAL A 138 -6.46 15.94 -5.32
CA VAL A 138 -5.41 15.04 -5.81
C VAL A 138 -4.00 15.66 -5.71
N SER A 139 -3.86 16.83 -5.07
CA SER A 139 -2.58 17.49 -4.82
C SER A 139 -1.51 16.58 -4.20
N PRO A 140 -1.84 15.67 -3.27
CA PRO A 140 -0.88 14.72 -2.72
C PRO A 140 -0.25 13.76 -3.75
N LEU A 141 -0.82 13.63 -4.96
CA LEU A 141 -0.28 12.75 -6.00
C LEU A 141 0.87 13.38 -6.81
N ARG A 142 1.07 14.70 -6.72
CA ARG A 142 1.99 15.46 -7.59
C ARG A 142 3.43 14.93 -7.60
N SER A 143 3.93 14.45 -6.46
CA SER A 143 5.30 13.95 -6.32
C SER A 143 5.48 12.49 -6.74
N LEU A 144 4.40 11.77 -7.07
CA LEU A 144 4.44 10.34 -7.38
C LEU A 144 4.82 10.09 -8.85
N THR A 145 5.94 10.65 -9.28
CA THR A 145 6.40 10.67 -10.68
C THR A 145 6.70 9.28 -11.24
N ASN A 146 6.79 8.24 -10.40
CA ASN A 146 6.92 6.84 -10.81
C ASN A 146 5.59 6.18 -11.21
N LEU A 147 4.45 6.85 -11.00
CA LEU A 147 3.13 6.33 -11.38
C LEU A 147 3.04 6.10 -12.89
N LYS A 148 2.63 4.88 -13.23
CA LYS A 148 2.33 4.42 -14.60
C LYS A 148 0.85 4.24 -14.83
N SER A 149 0.09 3.90 -13.78
CA SER A 149 -1.36 3.67 -13.86
C SER A 149 -2.08 4.36 -12.71
N LEU A 150 -3.03 5.23 -13.04
CA LEU A 150 -3.83 5.99 -12.05
C LEU A 150 -5.32 5.91 -12.41
N TRP A 151 -6.12 5.39 -11.48
CA TRP A 151 -7.56 5.23 -11.66
C TRP A 151 -8.28 6.02 -10.56
N LEU A 152 -9.01 7.08 -10.95
CA LEU A 152 -9.72 7.99 -10.05
C LEU A 152 -11.23 8.00 -10.30
N GLY A 153 -11.75 7.07 -11.12
CA GLY A 153 -13.14 7.07 -11.53
C GLY A 153 -14.14 7.11 -10.37
N ASP A 154 -15.32 7.67 -10.62
CA ASP A 154 -16.38 7.81 -9.62
C ASP A 154 -15.90 8.54 -8.34
N ASN A 155 -15.13 9.62 -8.49
CA ASN A 155 -14.75 10.53 -7.40
C ASN A 155 -15.15 11.99 -7.75
N PRO A 156 -15.43 12.84 -6.76
CA PRO A 156 -15.76 14.26 -6.95
C PRO A 156 -14.52 15.15 -7.23
N VAL A 157 -13.52 14.65 -7.95
CA VAL A 157 -12.32 15.41 -8.35
C VAL A 157 -12.67 16.43 -9.42
N ARG A 158 -12.30 17.69 -9.20
CA ARG A 158 -12.58 18.80 -10.14
C ARG A 158 -11.34 19.45 -10.73
N ASP A 159 -10.19 19.30 -10.08
CA ASP A 159 -8.92 19.83 -10.55
C ASP A 159 -7.93 18.68 -10.76
N LEU A 160 -7.42 18.56 -11.98
CA LEU A 160 -6.41 17.57 -12.35
C LEU A 160 -5.02 18.19 -12.50
N TYR A 161 -4.87 19.51 -12.39
CA TYR A 161 -3.58 20.19 -12.54
C TYR A 161 -2.45 19.59 -11.69
N PRO A 162 -2.69 19.08 -10.45
CA PRO A 162 -1.62 18.44 -9.69
C PRO A 162 -1.02 17.18 -10.33
N LEU A 163 -1.69 16.58 -11.32
CA LEU A 163 -1.21 15.40 -12.04
C LEU A 163 -0.24 15.77 -13.19
N TRP A 164 0.00 17.05 -13.44
CA TRP A 164 0.82 17.55 -14.56
C TRP A 164 2.25 16.99 -14.57
N ASP A 165 2.87 16.84 -13.41
CA ASP A 165 4.26 16.38 -13.26
C ASP A 165 4.38 14.83 -13.35
N LEU A 166 3.29 14.11 -13.61
CA LEU A 166 3.27 12.64 -13.73
C LEU A 166 3.68 12.17 -15.13
N HIS A 167 4.90 12.51 -15.54
CA HIS A 167 5.44 12.25 -16.88
C HIS A 167 5.46 10.76 -17.30
N ASN A 168 5.53 9.85 -16.33
CA ASN A 168 5.56 8.41 -16.58
C ASN A 168 4.18 7.75 -16.68
N ILE A 169 3.08 8.50 -16.56
CA ILE A 169 1.73 7.95 -16.60
C ILE A 169 1.45 7.36 -18.00
N GLN A 170 1.05 6.10 -18.04
CA GLN A 170 0.73 5.35 -19.27
C GLN A 170 -0.76 5.03 -19.37
N THR A 171 -1.42 4.86 -18.23
CA THR A 171 -2.85 4.57 -18.15
C THR A 171 -3.51 5.52 -17.17
N LEU A 172 -4.47 6.30 -17.64
CA LEU A 172 -5.25 7.22 -16.81
C LEU A 172 -6.75 6.93 -16.98
N ARG A 173 -7.43 6.56 -15.90
CA ARG A 173 -8.86 6.24 -15.90
C ARG A 173 -9.64 7.19 -15.00
N LEU A 174 -10.49 8.01 -15.62
CA LEU A 174 -11.26 9.08 -15.01
C LEU A 174 -12.77 9.03 -15.38
N PRO A 175 -13.43 7.85 -15.40
CA PRO A 175 -14.86 7.82 -15.68
C PRO A 175 -15.63 8.53 -14.58
N ASN A 176 -16.68 9.27 -14.96
CA ASN A 176 -17.66 9.89 -14.06
C ASN A 176 -17.03 10.83 -13.02
N LEU A 177 -16.05 11.64 -13.41
CA LEU A 177 -15.61 12.77 -12.59
C LEU A 177 -16.62 13.92 -12.70
N GLU A 178 -16.96 14.51 -11.56
CA GLU A 178 -17.96 15.57 -11.49
C GLU A 178 -17.46 16.85 -12.20
N LYS A 179 -18.27 17.42 -13.10
CA LYS A 179 -18.00 18.70 -13.78
C LYS A 179 -16.66 18.76 -14.54
N MET A 180 -16.20 17.62 -15.06
CA MET A 180 -14.96 17.55 -15.84
C MET A 180 -15.19 17.80 -17.33
N TYR A 181 -14.42 18.71 -17.92
CA TYR A 181 -14.43 19.02 -19.36
C TYR A 181 -13.20 18.45 -20.08
N CYS A 182 -13.27 18.24 -21.40
CA CYS A 182 -12.12 17.71 -22.15
C CYS A 182 -10.88 18.62 -22.01
N SER A 183 -11.07 19.95 -21.97
CA SER A 183 -9.99 20.95 -21.80
C SER A 183 -9.17 20.75 -20.54
N ASP A 184 -9.79 20.33 -19.44
CA ASP A 184 -9.10 20.10 -18.17
C ASP A 184 -8.25 18.83 -18.21
N VAL A 185 -8.75 17.81 -18.90
CA VAL A 185 -7.98 16.61 -19.22
C VAL A 185 -6.79 16.98 -20.12
N TYR A 186 -7.00 17.70 -21.23
CA TYR A 186 -5.94 18.07 -22.18
C TYR A 186 -4.76 18.80 -21.55
N LYS A 187 -4.99 19.69 -20.57
CA LYS A 187 -3.92 20.37 -19.84
C LYS A 187 -2.95 19.34 -19.27
N VAL A 188 -3.45 18.34 -18.55
CA VAL A 188 -2.63 17.36 -17.83
C VAL A 188 -1.92 16.37 -18.76
N LEU A 189 -2.52 16.04 -19.90
CA LEU A 189 -1.98 14.98 -20.77
C LEU A 189 -0.94 15.48 -21.77
N TYR A 190 -0.81 16.79 -21.99
CA TYR A 190 0.10 17.33 -23.01
C TYR A 190 1.56 16.94 -22.79
N HIS A 191 1.95 16.72 -21.53
CA HIS A 191 3.34 16.45 -21.13
C HIS A 191 3.66 14.97 -20.90
N ALA A 192 2.66 14.08 -20.94
CA ALA A 192 2.84 12.68 -20.61
C ALA A 192 2.64 11.77 -21.83
N CYS A 193 3.45 10.72 -21.94
CA CYS A 193 3.36 9.74 -23.02
C CYS A 193 2.31 8.66 -22.72
N ILE A 194 1.05 9.09 -22.64
CA ILE A 194 -0.05 8.25 -22.14
C ILE A 194 -0.52 7.28 -23.21
N LYS A 195 -0.48 5.98 -22.94
CA LYS A 195 -0.92 4.90 -23.85
C LYS A 195 -2.44 4.79 -23.92
N GLU A 196 -3.10 4.89 -22.78
CA GLU A 196 -4.54 4.70 -22.64
C GLU A 196 -5.13 5.77 -21.71
N VAL A 197 -6.17 6.45 -22.18
CA VAL A 197 -6.98 7.35 -21.36
C VAL A 197 -8.44 7.00 -21.51
N THR A 198 -9.12 6.83 -20.39
CA THR A 198 -10.59 6.69 -20.36
C THR A 198 -11.17 7.78 -19.48
N PHE A 199 -12.22 8.43 -19.94
CA PHE A 199 -12.96 9.44 -19.18
C PHE A 199 -14.39 9.56 -19.71
N SER A 200 -15.32 9.86 -18.81
CA SER A 200 -16.73 10.12 -19.11
C SER A 200 -17.18 11.31 -18.26
N GLY A 201 -17.29 12.49 -18.89
CA GLY A 201 -17.77 13.72 -18.28
C GLY A 201 -19.06 14.24 -18.93
N HIS A 202 -19.51 15.40 -18.46
CA HIS A 202 -20.77 16.05 -18.87
C HIS A 202 -20.86 16.30 -20.38
N ASP A 203 -19.71 16.57 -21.03
CA ASP A 203 -19.58 16.74 -22.49
C ASP A 203 -18.72 15.64 -23.13
N SER A 204 -18.73 14.42 -22.58
CA SER A 204 -17.91 13.31 -23.10
C SER A 204 -18.13 12.99 -24.59
N HIS A 205 -19.30 13.31 -25.13
CA HIS A 205 -19.59 13.24 -26.57
C HIS A 205 -18.77 14.25 -27.40
N ALA A 206 -18.45 15.44 -26.89
CA ALA A 206 -17.53 16.37 -27.54
C ALA A 206 -16.09 15.80 -27.57
N CYS A 207 -15.73 14.97 -26.58
CA CYS A 207 -14.46 14.27 -26.56
C CYS A 207 -14.46 12.98 -27.41
N GLN A 208 -15.61 12.55 -27.96
CA GLN A 208 -15.68 11.40 -28.88
C GLN A 208 -15.12 11.73 -30.26
N GLY A 209 -15.18 13.00 -30.70
CA GLY A 209 -14.47 13.47 -31.90
C GLY A 209 -12.95 13.33 -31.79
N SER A 210 -12.43 13.45 -30.56
CA SER A 210 -11.03 13.20 -30.25
C SER A 210 -10.68 11.74 -30.00
N ARG A 211 -11.58 10.76 -30.09
CA ARG A 211 -11.14 9.36 -30.19
C ARG A 211 -10.40 9.12 -31.52
N GLY A 212 -10.75 9.91 -32.55
CA GLY A 212 -10.01 10.06 -33.79
C GLY A 212 -8.76 10.93 -33.64
N GLU A 213 -8.84 12.11 -33.03
CA GLU A 213 -7.70 13.05 -32.96
C GLU A 213 -6.64 12.70 -31.89
N PHE A 214 -7.04 12.18 -30.73
CA PHE A 214 -6.15 11.71 -29.65
C PHE A 214 -5.31 10.50 -30.10
N MET A 215 -5.85 9.65 -30.98
CA MET A 215 -5.15 8.50 -31.55
C MET A 215 -4.47 8.84 -32.89
N GLN A 216 -4.98 9.78 -33.70
CA GLN A 216 -4.33 10.25 -34.92
C GLN A 216 -3.07 11.06 -34.63
N ALA A 217 -2.98 11.79 -33.52
CA ALA A 217 -1.73 12.43 -33.10
C ALA A 217 -0.63 11.40 -32.77
N LYS A 218 -1.00 10.20 -32.31
CA LYS A 218 -0.04 9.11 -32.07
C LYS A 218 0.34 8.32 -33.31
N SER A 219 -0.55 8.18 -34.30
CA SER A 219 -0.20 7.58 -35.59
C SER A 219 0.56 8.55 -36.51
N ALA A 220 0.51 9.86 -36.25
CA ALA A 220 1.19 10.90 -37.03
C ALA A 220 2.60 11.29 -36.54
N GLY A 221 3.22 10.49 -35.66
CA GLY A 221 4.65 10.68 -35.36
C GLY A 221 5.00 11.91 -34.51
N TYR A 222 4.07 12.43 -33.70
CA TYR A 222 4.43 13.34 -32.61
C TYR A 222 5.23 12.55 -31.57
N HIS A 223 6.55 12.58 -31.74
CA HIS A 223 7.50 11.96 -30.84
C HIS A 223 7.27 12.53 -29.45
N CYS A 224 7.04 11.63 -28.49
CA CYS A 224 7.35 11.85 -27.09
C CYS A 224 8.65 12.65 -26.98
N ARG A 225 8.57 13.94 -26.65
CA ARG A 225 9.73 14.62 -26.08
C ARG A 225 9.81 14.16 -24.64
N ASN A 226 10.51 13.05 -24.42
CA ASN A 226 11.12 12.85 -23.11
C ASN A 226 12.01 14.08 -22.83
N PRO A 227 11.96 14.66 -21.62
CA PRO A 227 13.02 15.56 -21.19
C PRO A 227 14.37 14.84 -21.17
#